data_AF-D2U4L0-F1
#
_entry.id   AF-D2U4L0-F1
#
_cell.length_a   1.000
_cell.length_b   1.000
_cell.length_c   1.000
_cell.angle_alpha   90.00
_cell.angle_beta   90.00
_cell.angle_gamma   90.00
#
_symmetry.space_group_name_H-M   'P 1'
#
loop_
_entity.id
_entity.type
_entity.pdbx_description
1 polymer ?
#
loop_
_entity_poly.entity_id
_entity_poly.type
_entity_poly.pdbx_seq_one_letter_code
_entity_poly.pdbx_strand_id
1 'polypeptide(L)'
;MNKKMRLVMNKTAVSRLTKVRHRNELNSTLSSLPMSAKKVLFLVLSQINTKNEFDDNHIFYLTANDYVKWVNVNIDTAYCSLKEGAIILDNVLLKLKHEEIIELSDELQLPFTSKNAPDYINLSLTEFSAYYKNEGKIGIRFTKSAKQYLCKLVGSEKKYTTQILLSVVKLSSVNASSIYQLIRKKISNNSRIKFFDISINELKDEMYLYDVDSKGRKVYSYPEYPFFRRDVLNKAVKEIIKCTEIKDLKFEVIDKIGRKVNKIRFTFFIKEYDTKQNFTIEEQEFLADFDKNVHTPVKKRTYKKQ
;
A
#
# COMPACT_ATOMS: atom_id res chain seq x y z
N MET A 1 -19.68 37.35 15.03
CA MET A 1 -18.41 36.88 15.64
C MET A 1 -18.11 35.47 15.14
N ASN A 2 -17.26 35.37 14.10
CA ASN A 2 -16.87 34.09 13.50
C ASN A 2 -15.86 33.37 14.39
N LYS A 3 -16.32 32.30 15.05
CA LYS A 3 -15.47 31.35 15.77
C LYS A 3 -14.67 30.57 14.72
N LYS A 4 -13.45 31.02 14.42
CA LYS A 4 -12.45 30.24 13.68
C LYS A 4 -12.32 28.87 14.37
N MET A 5 -12.93 27.84 13.81
CA MET A 5 -12.56 26.46 14.09
C MET A 5 -11.10 26.32 13.67
N ARG A 6 -10.19 26.42 14.64
CA ARG A 6 -8.88 25.79 14.50
C ARG A 6 -9.15 24.29 14.36
N LEU A 7 -9.15 23.81 13.12
CA LEU A 7 -8.94 22.41 12.82
C LEU A 7 -7.63 22.03 13.51
N VAL A 8 -7.76 21.33 14.63
CA VAL A 8 -6.65 20.68 15.31
C VAL A 8 -6.09 19.70 14.29
N MET A 9 -4.96 20.07 13.66
CA MET A 9 -4.15 19.11 12.95
C MET A 9 -3.81 18.02 13.97
N ASN A 10 -4.29 16.80 13.74
CA ASN A 10 -3.64 15.66 14.35
C ASN A 10 -2.24 15.57 13.73
N LYS A 11 -1.30 16.32 14.29
CA LYS A 11 0.11 15.90 14.37
C LYS A 11 0.14 14.68 15.28
N THR A 12 -0.55 13.60 14.91
CA THR A 12 -0.31 12.29 15.50
C THR A 12 1.16 12.03 15.27
N ALA A 13 1.94 12.04 16.35
CA ALA A 13 3.36 11.76 16.28
C ALA A 13 3.51 10.42 15.56
N VAL A 14 4.05 10.45 14.35
CA VAL A 14 4.37 9.22 13.62
C VAL A 14 5.22 8.38 14.57
N SER A 15 4.82 7.14 14.80
CA SER A 15 5.47 6.21 15.70
C SER A 15 5.99 5.02 14.92
N ARG A 16 6.79 4.17 15.56
CA ARG A 16 7.30 2.94 14.93
C ARG A 16 6.20 1.97 14.51
N LEU A 17 4.99 2.16 15.04
CA LEU A 17 3.80 1.34 14.79
C LEU A 17 2.77 2.01 13.88
N THR A 18 3.08 3.19 13.31
CA THR A 18 2.14 3.87 12.42
C THR A 18 1.71 2.94 11.29
N LYS A 19 0.41 2.71 11.21
CA LYS A 19 -0.23 1.89 10.18
C LYS A 19 -0.69 2.81 9.05
N VAL A 20 -0.30 2.49 7.82
CA VAL A 20 -0.78 3.16 6.61
C VAL A 20 -1.82 2.27 5.96
N ARG A 21 -2.91 2.86 5.47
CA ARG A 21 -4.00 2.12 4.81
C ARG A 21 -4.36 2.77 3.49
N HIS A 22 -4.70 1.92 2.54
CA HIS A 22 -5.24 2.29 1.25
C HIS A 22 -6.12 1.17 0.71
N ARG A 23 -6.95 1.50 -0.26
CA ARG A 23 -7.79 0.57 -0.99
C ARG A 23 -7.00 -0.42 -1.84
N ASN A 24 -7.45 -1.67 -1.94
CA ASN A 24 -6.69 -2.73 -2.58
C ASN A 24 -6.36 -2.47 -4.05
N GLU A 25 -7.19 -1.70 -4.74
CA GLU A 25 -7.06 -1.28 -6.13
C GLU A 25 -5.79 -0.43 -6.34
N LEU A 26 -5.32 0.26 -5.30
CA LEU A 26 -4.08 1.04 -5.36
C LEU A 26 -2.81 0.16 -5.34
N ASN A 27 -2.91 -1.11 -4.98
CA ASN A 27 -1.76 -1.99 -4.79
C ASN A 27 -0.91 -2.16 -6.06
N SER A 28 -1.55 -2.26 -7.23
CA SER A 28 -0.84 -2.40 -8.52
C SER A 28 0.04 -1.19 -8.80
N THR A 29 -0.50 0.01 -8.57
CA THR A 29 0.21 1.29 -8.70
C THR A 29 1.37 1.36 -7.71
N LEU A 30 1.16 0.97 -6.45
CA LEU A 30 2.24 0.97 -5.46
C LEU A 30 3.33 -0.07 -5.75
N SER A 31 3.00 -1.21 -6.34
CA SER A 31 3.98 -2.22 -6.73
C SER A 31 4.95 -1.71 -7.80
N SER A 32 4.48 -0.91 -8.76
CA SER A 32 5.32 -0.41 -9.86
C SER A 32 6.22 0.77 -9.47
N LEU A 33 5.97 1.44 -8.33
CA LEU A 33 6.77 2.59 -7.90
C LEU A 33 8.20 2.21 -7.53
N PRO A 34 9.21 2.98 -7.99
CA PRO A 34 10.56 2.94 -7.45
C PRO A 34 10.58 3.22 -5.94
N MET A 35 11.58 2.69 -5.24
CA MET A 35 11.63 2.79 -3.78
C MET A 35 11.77 4.23 -3.26
N SER A 36 12.45 5.12 -3.99
CA SER A 36 12.55 6.56 -3.69
C SER A 36 11.15 7.17 -3.56
N ALA A 37 10.35 7.11 -4.62
CA ALA A 37 8.98 7.60 -4.68
C ALA A 37 8.05 6.88 -3.71
N LYS A 38 8.18 5.55 -3.57
CA LYS A 38 7.37 4.75 -2.66
C LYS A 38 7.54 5.20 -1.21
N LYS A 39 8.77 5.41 -0.75
CA LYS A 39 9.05 5.87 0.62
C LYS A 39 8.47 7.26 0.88
N VAL A 40 8.63 8.17 -0.07
CA VAL A 40 8.03 9.51 -0.01
C VAL A 40 6.51 9.42 0.12
N LEU A 41 5.88 8.65 -0.76
CA LEU A 41 4.43 8.47 -0.74
C LEU A 41 3.95 7.88 0.59
N PHE A 42 4.55 6.80 1.10
CA PHE A 42 4.12 6.20 2.36
C PHE A 42 4.30 7.13 3.57
N LEU A 43 5.35 7.95 3.59
CA LEU A 43 5.53 8.97 4.62
C LEU A 43 4.44 10.05 4.53
N VAL A 44 4.03 10.44 3.33
CA VAL A 44 2.90 11.36 3.13
C VAL A 44 1.57 10.70 3.53
N LEU A 45 1.33 9.45 3.12
CA LEU A 45 0.12 8.70 3.49
C LEU A 45 0.00 8.49 5.00
N SER A 46 1.12 8.45 5.73
CA SER A 46 1.11 8.36 7.20
C SER A 46 0.48 9.57 7.90
N GLN A 47 0.36 10.70 7.19
CA GLN A 47 -0.27 11.91 7.70
C GLN A 47 -1.80 11.90 7.50
N ILE A 48 -2.32 10.95 6.71
CA ILE A 48 -3.75 10.85 6.40
C ILE A 48 -4.47 10.06 7.50
N ASN A 49 -5.46 10.68 8.12
CA ASN A 49 -6.41 9.94 8.94
C ASN A 49 -7.40 9.18 8.05
N THR A 50 -7.18 7.88 7.87
CA THR A 50 -7.93 7.04 6.93
C THR A 50 -9.42 6.89 7.27
N LYS A 51 -9.85 7.28 8.48
CA LYS A 51 -11.27 7.26 8.89
C LYS A 51 -12.03 8.47 8.34
N ASN A 52 -11.36 9.60 8.22
CA ASN A 52 -11.98 10.88 7.92
C ASN A 52 -11.58 11.35 6.53
N GLU A 53 -12.40 12.19 5.94
CA GLU A 53 -12.07 12.88 4.70
C GLU A 53 -11.11 14.04 4.98
N PHE A 54 -10.12 14.25 4.11
CA PHE A 54 -9.26 15.44 4.13
C PHE A 54 -9.75 16.47 3.09
N ASP A 55 -9.38 17.74 3.27
CA ASP A 55 -9.79 18.82 2.36
C ASP A 55 -9.19 18.65 0.94
N ASP A 56 -9.95 18.98 -0.10
CA ASP A 56 -9.53 18.81 -1.50
C ASP A 56 -8.33 19.72 -1.83
N ASN A 57 -8.20 20.85 -1.14
CA ASN A 57 -7.07 21.77 -1.29
C ASN A 57 -5.93 21.50 -0.30
N HIS A 58 -5.98 20.39 0.43
CA HIS A 58 -4.95 20.05 1.40
C HIS A 58 -3.63 19.68 0.72
N ILE A 59 -2.54 20.32 1.13
CA ILE A 59 -1.19 20.01 0.67
C ILE A 59 -0.45 19.30 1.80
N PHE A 60 -0.02 18.07 1.54
CA PHE A 60 0.80 17.30 2.46
C PHE A 60 2.27 17.63 2.27
N TYR A 61 2.95 17.98 3.35
CA TYR A 61 4.37 18.33 3.30
C TYR A 61 5.22 17.24 3.95
N LEU A 62 6.37 16.97 3.35
CA LEU A 62 7.39 16.09 3.90
C LEU A 62 8.75 16.77 3.81
N THR A 63 9.45 16.89 4.93
CA THR A 63 10.79 17.51 4.98
C THR A 63 11.89 16.46 4.86
N ALA A 64 13.08 16.88 4.44
CA ALA A 64 14.25 16.01 4.40
C ALA A 64 14.62 15.49 5.79
N ASN A 65 14.43 16.29 6.83
CA ASN A 65 14.67 15.89 8.22
C ASN A 65 13.72 14.77 8.66
N ASP A 66 12.43 14.85 8.31
CA ASP A 66 11.48 13.78 8.56
C ASP A 66 11.87 12.51 7.80
N TYR A 67 12.28 12.65 6.53
CA TYR A 67 12.74 11.54 5.72
C TYR A 67 13.97 10.84 6.34
N VAL A 68 14.99 11.60 6.75
CA VAL A 68 16.18 11.08 7.45
C VAL A 68 15.78 10.32 8.71
N LYS A 69 14.89 10.90 9.52
CA LYS A 69 14.44 10.29 10.78
C LYS A 69 13.81 8.92 10.57
N TRP A 70 12.98 8.75 9.54
CA TRP A 70 12.20 7.52 9.33
C TRP A 70 12.92 6.48 8.47
N VAL A 71 13.62 6.95 7.43
CA VAL A 71 14.30 6.09 6.45
C VAL A 71 15.72 5.73 6.91
N ASN A 72 16.29 6.52 7.85
CA ASN A 72 17.63 6.34 8.39
C ASN A 72 18.73 6.39 7.30
N VAL A 73 18.76 7.50 6.57
CA VAL A 73 19.75 7.81 5.53
C VAL A 73 20.42 9.16 5.83
N ASN A 74 21.52 9.48 5.16
CA ASN A 74 22.11 10.81 5.26
C ASN A 74 21.21 11.88 4.61
N ILE A 75 21.44 13.14 4.98
CA ILE A 75 20.60 14.26 4.54
C ILE A 75 20.69 14.49 3.03
N ASP A 76 21.85 14.28 2.41
CA ASP A 76 22.04 14.44 0.96
C ASP A 76 21.20 13.43 0.17
N THR A 77 21.20 12.17 0.60
CA THR A 77 20.37 11.10 0.03
C THR A 77 18.89 11.41 0.22
N ALA A 78 18.52 12.01 1.35
CA ALA A 78 17.14 12.43 1.58
C ALA A 78 16.73 13.52 0.58
N TYR A 79 17.56 14.55 0.33
CA TYR A 79 17.26 15.56 -0.69
C TYR A 79 17.12 14.97 -2.09
N CYS A 80 18.04 14.08 -2.50
CA CYS A 80 17.94 13.38 -3.77
C CYS A 80 16.65 12.57 -3.87
N SER A 81 16.33 11.79 -2.83
CA SER A 81 15.12 10.95 -2.78
C SER A 81 13.82 11.77 -2.81
N LEU A 82 13.78 12.93 -2.14
CA LEU A 82 12.64 13.84 -2.19
C LEU A 82 12.47 14.46 -3.56
N LYS A 83 13.56 14.90 -4.20
CA LYS A 83 13.52 15.48 -5.55
C LYS A 83 13.07 14.46 -6.59
N GLU A 84 13.66 13.26 -6.57
CA GLU A 84 13.29 12.17 -7.47
C GLU A 84 11.84 11.71 -7.22
N GLY A 85 11.48 11.54 -5.94
CA GLY A 85 10.12 11.22 -5.54
C GLY A 85 9.12 12.27 -6.04
N ALA A 86 9.47 13.55 -6.00
CA ALA A 86 8.59 14.61 -6.50
C ALA A 86 8.27 14.43 -7.99
N ILE A 87 9.31 14.25 -8.82
CA ILE A 87 9.20 14.07 -10.27
C ILE A 87 8.39 12.82 -10.61
N ILE A 88 8.68 11.71 -9.94
CA ILE A 88 8.00 10.45 -10.22
C ILE A 88 6.53 10.56 -9.83
N LEU A 89 6.23 11.03 -8.61
CA LEU A 89 4.86 11.06 -8.08
C LEU A 89 3.93 11.97 -8.90
N ASP A 90 4.47 13.05 -9.48
CA ASP A 90 3.73 13.96 -10.36
C ASP A 90 3.16 13.24 -11.61
N ASN A 91 3.83 12.17 -12.05
CA ASN A 91 3.49 11.42 -13.26
C ASN A 91 2.81 10.07 -12.97
N VAL A 92 2.45 9.78 -11.71
CA VAL A 92 1.85 8.50 -11.36
C VAL A 92 0.39 8.45 -11.78
N LEU A 93 0.05 7.42 -12.54
CA LEU A 93 -1.30 7.14 -13.02
C LEU A 93 -1.88 5.93 -12.30
N LEU A 94 -3.09 6.09 -11.77
CA LEU A 94 -3.99 5.04 -11.34
C LEU A 94 -4.63 4.44 -12.60
N LYS A 95 -4.26 3.20 -12.92
CA LYS A 95 -4.79 2.47 -14.07
C LYS A 95 -5.96 1.61 -13.63
N LEU A 96 -7.17 1.97 -14.03
CA LEU A 96 -8.37 1.14 -13.78
C LEU A 96 -8.69 0.35 -15.03
N LYS A 97 -8.96 -0.95 -14.85
CA LYS A 97 -9.47 -1.84 -15.89
C LYS A 97 -10.98 -1.71 -16.02
N HIS A 98 -11.52 -2.17 -17.14
CA HIS A 98 -12.96 -2.19 -17.42
C HIS A 98 -13.86 -2.58 -16.23
N GLU A 99 -13.56 -3.69 -15.56
CA GLU A 99 -14.33 -4.17 -14.41
C GLU A 99 -14.30 -3.19 -13.22
N GLU A 100 -13.12 -2.65 -12.92
CA GLU A 100 -12.91 -1.67 -11.82
C GLU A 100 -13.58 -0.33 -12.14
N ILE A 101 -13.64 0.07 -13.42
CA ILE A 101 -14.34 1.28 -13.86
C ILE A 101 -15.83 1.17 -13.57
N ILE A 102 -16.43 0.01 -13.88
CA ILE A 102 -17.85 -0.23 -13.64
C ILE A 102 -18.12 -0.27 -12.12
N GLU A 103 -17.29 -0.97 -11.36
CA GLU A 103 -17.44 -1.10 -9.90
C GLU A 103 -17.31 0.26 -9.17
N LEU A 104 -16.41 1.12 -9.64
CA LEU A 104 -16.08 2.38 -8.97
C LEU A 104 -16.75 3.61 -9.58
N SER A 105 -17.57 3.45 -10.63
CA SER A 105 -18.10 4.58 -11.41
C SER A 105 -18.88 5.57 -10.53
N ASP A 106 -19.79 5.06 -9.71
CA ASP A 106 -20.62 5.89 -8.82
C ASP A 106 -19.78 6.60 -7.74
N GLU A 107 -18.80 5.90 -7.16
CA GLU A 107 -17.95 6.44 -6.09
C GLU A 107 -16.97 7.49 -6.60
N LEU A 108 -16.42 7.28 -7.80
CA LEU A 108 -15.50 8.20 -8.46
C LEU A 108 -16.21 9.28 -9.28
N GLN A 109 -17.54 9.24 -9.37
CA GLN A 109 -18.36 10.14 -10.19
C GLN A 109 -17.91 10.12 -11.66
N LEU A 110 -17.61 8.93 -12.18
CA LEU A 110 -17.21 8.75 -13.58
C LEU A 110 -18.46 8.73 -14.47
N PRO A 111 -18.37 9.24 -15.72
CA PRO A 111 -19.50 9.28 -16.65
C PRO A 111 -19.74 7.92 -17.35
N PHE A 112 -19.36 6.81 -16.71
CA PHE A 112 -19.39 5.48 -17.30
C PHE A 112 -20.44 4.58 -16.64
N THR A 113 -20.97 3.67 -17.42
CA THR A 113 -21.94 2.65 -17.08
C THR A 113 -21.45 1.33 -17.68
N SER A 114 -22.11 0.23 -17.33
CA SER A 114 -21.80 -1.08 -17.94
C SER A 114 -21.93 -1.11 -19.47
N LYS A 115 -22.61 -0.14 -20.09
CA LYS A 115 -22.82 -0.08 -21.54
C LYS A 115 -21.78 0.76 -22.30
N ASN A 116 -21.08 1.66 -21.63
CA ASN A 116 -20.17 2.63 -22.27
C ASN A 116 -18.82 2.76 -21.55
N ALA A 117 -18.51 1.88 -20.60
CA ALA A 117 -17.22 1.86 -19.94
C ALA A 117 -16.10 1.52 -20.94
N PRO A 118 -15.01 2.31 -20.99
CA PRO A 118 -13.86 1.99 -21.82
C PRO A 118 -13.13 0.74 -21.29
N ASP A 119 -12.20 0.21 -22.07
CA ASP A 119 -11.38 -0.94 -21.66
C ASP A 119 -10.45 -0.59 -20.49
N TYR A 120 -9.99 0.66 -20.43
CA TYR A 120 -9.19 1.21 -19.34
C TYR A 120 -9.34 2.73 -19.21
N ILE A 121 -9.04 3.26 -18.03
CA ILE A 121 -8.86 4.69 -17.77
C ILE A 121 -7.62 4.93 -16.91
N ASN A 122 -6.92 6.03 -17.20
CA ASN A 122 -5.82 6.51 -16.39
C ASN A 122 -6.26 7.75 -15.62
N LEU A 123 -6.15 7.71 -14.30
CA LEU A 123 -6.44 8.84 -13.41
C LEU A 123 -5.16 9.25 -12.69
N SER A 124 -4.81 10.53 -12.66
CA SER A 124 -3.61 10.97 -11.94
C SER A 124 -3.75 10.74 -10.43
N LEU A 125 -2.68 10.25 -9.80
CA LEU A 125 -2.63 10.12 -8.34
C LEU A 125 -2.56 11.49 -7.66
N THR A 126 -1.70 12.37 -8.19
CA THR A 126 -1.48 13.71 -7.65
C THR A 126 -1.98 14.76 -8.63
N GLU A 127 -2.50 15.86 -8.09
CA GLU A 127 -2.74 17.07 -8.88
C GLU A 127 -1.43 17.83 -9.10
N PHE A 128 -0.56 17.84 -8.09
CA PHE A 128 0.84 18.22 -8.24
C PHE A 128 1.72 17.57 -7.18
N SER A 129 3.00 17.49 -7.50
CA SER A 129 4.07 17.06 -6.59
C SER A 129 5.29 17.98 -6.75
N ALA A 130 5.48 18.91 -5.80
CA ALA A 130 6.43 20.01 -5.92
C ALA A 130 7.57 19.91 -4.89
N TYR A 131 8.82 19.99 -5.36
CA TYR A 131 10.00 20.05 -4.49
C TYR A 131 10.47 21.50 -4.28
N TYR A 132 10.56 21.91 -3.03
CA TYR A 132 11.00 23.24 -2.61
C TYR A 132 12.48 23.20 -2.25
N LYS A 133 13.35 23.46 -3.23
CA LYS A 133 14.82 23.34 -3.09
C LYS A 133 15.38 24.08 -1.87
N ASN A 134 14.95 25.31 -1.64
CA ASN A 134 15.48 26.16 -0.56
C ASN A 134 14.96 25.77 0.83
N GLU A 135 13.86 25.02 0.89
CA GLU A 135 13.23 24.59 2.15
C GLU A 135 13.48 23.11 2.47
N GLY A 136 14.05 22.37 1.51
CA GLY A 136 14.35 20.96 1.72
C GLY A 136 13.11 20.10 1.96
N LYS A 137 11.98 20.44 1.33
CA LYS A 137 10.70 19.76 1.50
C LYS A 137 10.01 19.49 0.17
N ILE A 138 9.12 18.51 0.16
CA ILE A 138 8.16 18.26 -0.92
C ILE A 138 6.76 18.61 -0.44
N GLY A 139 5.93 19.17 -1.32
CA GLY A 139 4.49 19.34 -1.13
C GLY A 139 3.72 18.52 -2.16
N ILE A 140 2.80 17.69 -1.70
CA ILE A 140 1.97 16.82 -2.54
C ILE A 140 0.49 17.17 -2.32
N ARG A 141 -0.24 17.36 -3.42
CA ARG A 141 -1.71 17.42 -3.41
C ARG A 141 -2.26 16.26 -4.22
N PHE A 142 -3.12 15.45 -3.59
CA PHE A 142 -3.78 14.33 -4.24
C PHE A 142 -4.97 14.79 -5.07
N THR A 143 -5.29 14.07 -6.15
CA THR A 143 -6.53 14.33 -6.90
C THR A 143 -7.76 13.90 -6.11
N LYS A 144 -8.93 14.45 -6.48
CA LYS A 144 -10.23 14.03 -5.93
C LYS A 144 -10.50 12.53 -6.14
N SER A 145 -10.05 11.98 -7.26
CA SER A 145 -10.15 10.55 -7.55
C SER A 145 -9.23 9.73 -6.63
N ALA A 146 -7.97 10.13 -6.49
CA ALA A 146 -7.03 9.45 -5.60
C ALA A 146 -7.50 9.42 -4.14
N LYS A 147 -8.09 10.51 -3.67
CA LYS A 147 -8.65 10.65 -2.33
C LYS A 147 -9.61 9.52 -1.94
N GLN A 148 -10.42 9.00 -2.88
CA GLN A 148 -11.33 7.87 -2.62
C GLN A 148 -10.61 6.57 -2.25
N TYR A 149 -9.33 6.43 -2.61
CA TYR A 149 -8.51 5.27 -2.28
C TYR A 149 -7.74 5.43 -0.95
N LEU A 150 -7.67 6.65 -0.41
CA LEU A 150 -6.78 7.00 0.70
C LEU A 150 -7.53 7.32 2.01
N CYS A 151 -8.81 7.67 1.92
CA CYS A 151 -9.61 8.09 3.07
C CYS A 151 -10.98 7.41 3.10
N LYS A 152 -11.75 7.62 4.18
CA LYS A 152 -13.07 6.97 4.39
C LYS A 152 -13.02 5.45 4.16
N LEU A 153 -11.97 4.80 4.68
CA LEU A 153 -11.69 3.38 4.48
C LEU A 153 -12.38 2.47 5.51
N VAL A 154 -13.38 2.98 6.25
CA VAL A 154 -14.11 2.25 7.28
C VAL A 154 -15.35 1.59 6.68
N GLY A 155 -15.57 0.31 6.99
CA GLY A 155 -16.73 -0.47 6.52
C GLY A 155 -16.31 -1.78 5.87
N SER A 156 -17.11 -2.84 6.04
CA SER A 156 -16.83 -4.19 5.51
C SER A 156 -16.87 -4.27 3.98
N GLU A 157 -17.46 -3.28 3.33
CA GLU A 157 -17.61 -3.23 1.88
C GLU A 157 -16.32 -2.78 1.17
N LYS A 158 -15.46 -2.02 1.86
CA LYS A 158 -14.21 -1.52 1.27
C LYS A 158 -13.07 -2.49 1.57
N LYS A 159 -12.52 -3.12 0.54
CA LYS A 159 -11.31 -3.95 0.66
C LYS A 159 -10.08 -3.03 0.79
N TYR A 160 -9.31 -3.20 1.86
CA TYR A 160 -8.12 -2.37 2.13
C TYR A 160 -6.89 -3.20 2.46
N THR A 161 -5.73 -2.59 2.26
CA THR A 161 -4.43 -3.12 2.66
C THR A 161 -3.86 -2.22 3.74
N THR A 162 -3.58 -2.78 4.93
CA THR A 162 -2.91 -2.08 6.04
C THR A 162 -1.45 -2.51 6.10
N GLN A 163 -0.50 -1.58 6.06
CA GLN A 163 0.95 -1.84 6.18
C GLN A 163 1.56 -1.08 7.37
N ILE A 164 2.68 -1.57 7.90
CA ILE A 164 3.44 -0.83 8.92
C ILE A 164 4.39 0.12 8.20
N LEU A 165 4.29 1.42 8.47
CA LEU A 165 5.10 2.46 7.84
C LEU A 165 6.59 2.13 7.93
N LEU A 166 7.07 1.82 9.13
CA LEU A 166 8.47 1.54 9.39
C LEU A 166 8.99 0.35 8.57
N SER A 167 8.17 -0.67 8.37
CA SER A 167 8.51 -1.84 7.56
C SER A 167 8.66 -1.45 6.09
N VAL A 168 7.75 -0.65 5.56
CA VAL A 168 7.81 -0.20 4.16
C VAL A 168 9.05 0.66 3.90
N VAL A 169 9.35 1.62 4.79
CA VAL A 169 10.49 2.54 4.56
C VAL A 169 11.87 1.89 4.74
N LYS A 170 11.95 0.80 5.50
CA LYS A 170 13.18 0.01 5.69
C LYS A 170 13.47 -0.97 4.55
N LEU A 171 12.46 -1.33 3.76
CA LEU A 171 12.69 -2.11 2.54
C LEU A 171 13.47 -1.26 1.53
N SER A 172 14.29 -1.93 0.75
CA SER A 172 15.19 -1.39 -0.28
C SER A 172 14.91 -2.00 -1.65
N SER A 173 14.33 -3.20 -1.71
CA SER A 173 13.87 -3.83 -2.95
C SER A 173 12.40 -3.57 -3.24
N VAL A 174 12.11 -3.19 -4.48
CA VAL A 174 10.73 -3.12 -4.99
C VAL A 174 10.03 -4.48 -4.86
N ASN A 175 10.73 -5.57 -5.16
CA ASN A 175 10.19 -6.92 -5.08
C ASN A 175 9.83 -7.33 -3.64
N ALA A 176 10.70 -6.99 -2.67
CA ALA A 176 10.42 -7.23 -1.26
C ALA A 176 9.21 -6.42 -0.80
N SER A 177 9.12 -5.15 -1.22
CA SER A 177 7.97 -4.29 -0.93
C SER A 177 6.67 -4.85 -1.51
N SER A 178 6.66 -5.35 -2.76
CA SER A 178 5.46 -5.93 -3.36
C SER A 178 5.00 -7.23 -2.69
N ILE A 179 5.93 -8.13 -2.34
CA ILE A 179 5.57 -9.35 -1.59
C ILE A 179 5.07 -9.00 -0.18
N TYR A 180 5.72 -8.06 0.51
CA TYR A 180 5.26 -7.57 1.80
C TYR A 180 3.83 -7.00 1.71
N GLN A 181 3.58 -6.14 0.71
CA GLN A 181 2.24 -5.59 0.45
C GLN A 181 1.21 -6.69 0.20
N LEU A 182 1.55 -7.72 -0.60
CA LEU A 182 0.65 -8.84 -0.87
C LEU A 182 0.32 -9.64 0.39
N ILE A 183 1.32 -9.93 1.25
CA ILE A 183 1.09 -10.59 2.54
C ILE A 183 0.16 -9.74 3.41
N ARG A 184 0.42 -8.42 3.50
CA ARG A 184 -0.40 -7.47 4.28
C ARG A 184 -1.81 -7.30 3.73
N LYS A 185 -2.02 -7.40 2.41
CA LYS A 185 -3.33 -7.47 1.75
C LYS A 185 -4.11 -8.69 2.23
N LYS A 186 -3.48 -9.87 2.25
CA LYS A 186 -4.12 -11.12 2.73
C LYS A 186 -4.46 -11.04 4.23
N ILE A 187 -3.57 -10.51 5.05
CA ILE A 187 -3.82 -10.31 6.50
C ILE A 187 -4.94 -9.29 6.74
N SER A 188 -5.01 -8.22 5.96
CA SER A 188 -6.06 -7.21 6.11
C SER A 188 -7.44 -7.79 5.80
N ASN A 189 -7.52 -8.72 4.83
CA ASN A 189 -8.75 -9.45 4.53
C ASN A 189 -9.11 -10.48 5.61
N ASN A 190 -8.11 -11.13 6.23
CA ASN A 190 -8.31 -12.10 7.31
C ASN A 190 -7.13 -12.06 8.27
N SER A 191 -7.31 -11.47 9.46
CA SER A 191 -6.24 -11.28 10.44
C SER A 191 -5.66 -12.59 10.98
N ARG A 192 -6.39 -13.69 10.89
CA ARG A 192 -5.97 -15.02 11.36
C ARG A 192 -5.20 -15.81 10.31
N ILE A 193 -5.12 -15.32 9.07
CA ILE A 193 -4.43 -16.03 8.00
C ILE A 193 -2.93 -16.11 8.29
N LYS A 194 -2.36 -17.31 8.13
CA LYS A 194 -0.92 -17.58 8.31
C LYS A 194 -0.26 -18.12 7.05
N PHE A 195 -1.04 -18.38 6.01
CA PHE A 195 -0.56 -18.83 4.72
C PHE A 195 -1.51 -18.44 3.60
N PHE A 196 -1.01 -18.37 2.37
CA PHE A 196 -1.87 -18.32 1.19
C PHE A 196 -1.17 -18.99 0.01
N ASP A 197 -2.00 -19.50 -0.90
CA ASP A 197 -1.57 -20.12 -2.15
C ASP A 197 -1.73 -19.10 -3.28
N ILE A 198 -0.78 -19.08 -4.20
CA ILE A 198 -0.81 -18.19 -5.37
C ILE A 198 -0.13 -18.86 -6.56
N SER A 199 -0.68 -18.65 -7.76
CA SER A 199 -0.01 -19.11 -8.99
C SER A 199 1.22 -18.25 -9.30
N ILE A 200 2.20 -18.81 -10.03
CA ILE A 200 3.41 -18.06 -10.41
C ILE A 200 3.06 -16.84 -11.27
N ASN A 201 2.10 -16.97 -12.18
CA ASN A 201 1.69 -15.87 -13.05
C ASN A 201 0.94 -14.78 -12.27
N GLU A 202 0.00 -15.17 -11.42
CA GLU A 202 -0.72 -14.22 -10.55
C GLU A 202 0.24 -13.48 -9.61
N LEU A 203 1.26 -14.15 -9.08
CA LEU A 203 2.27 -13.49 -8.25
C LEU A 203 3.10 -12.48 -9.05
N LYS A 204 3.52 -12.82 -10.27
CA LYS A 204 4.23 -11.88 -11.14
C LYS A 204 3.36 -10.68 -11.50
N ASP A 205 2.06 -10.88 -11.66
CA ASP A 205 1.08 -9.81 -11.91
C ASP A 205 0.93 -8.88 -10.70
N GLU A 206 0.76 -9.42 -9.50
CA GLU A 206 0.68 -8.63 -8.24
C GLU A 206 1.97 -7.83 -7.98
N MET A 207 3.12 -8.34 -8.45
CA MET A 207 4.43 -7.70 -8.35
C MET A 207 4.77 -6.78 -9.52
N TYR A 208 3.90 -6.67 -10.54
CA TYR A 208 4.14 -5.91 -11.76
C TYR A 208 5.45 -6.31 -12.48
N LEU A 209 5.76 -7.61 -12.50
CA LEU A 209 6.97 -8.19 -13.12
C LEU A 209 6.72 -8.64 -14.56
N TYR A 210 6.20 -7.72 -15.36
CA TYR A 210 5.95 -7.93 -16.77
C TYR A 210 6.01 -6.60 -17.53
N ASP A 211 6.28 -6.71 -18.81
CA ASP A 211 6.08 -5.64 -19.79
C ASP A 211 4.99 -6.04 -20.79
N VAL A 212 4.55 -5.08 -21.59
CA VAL A 212 3.61 -5.28 -22.69
C VAL A 212 4.37 -5.08 -23.99
N ASP A 213 4.38 -6.10 -24.85
CA ASP A 213 5.04 -6.02 -26.16
C ASP A 213 4.27 -5.12 -27.14
N SER A 214 4.85 -4.87 -28.31
CA SER A 214 4.22 -4.03 -29.36
C SER A 214 2.88 -4.55 -29.87
N LYS A 215 2.51 -5.80 -29.55
CA LYS A 215 1.25 -6.45 -29.91
C LYS A 215 0.26 -6.50 -28.73
N GLY A 216 0.54 -5.79 -27.64
CA GLY A 216 -0.32 -5.78 -26.46
C GLY A 216 -0.22 -7.03 -25.58
N ARG A 217 0.76 -7.92 -25.80
CA ARG A 217 0.89 -9.18 -25.07
C ARG A 217 1.81 -9.02 -23.87
N LYS A 218 1.42 -9.65 -22.76
CA LYS A 218 2.20 -9.66 -21.53
C LYS A 218 3.45 -10.53 -21.68
N VAL A 219 4.61 -9.95 -21.39
CA VAL A 219 5.92 -10.63 -21.36
C VAL A 219 6.49 -10.53 -19.95
N TYR A 220 6.59 -11.66 -19.25
CA TYR A 220 7.12 -11.69 -17.88
C TYR A 220 8.62 -11.47 -17.83
N SER A 221 9.09 -10.63 -16.90
CA SER A 221 10.52 -10.32 -16.73
C SER A 221 11.35 -11.54 -16.28
N TYR A 222 10.72 -12.53 -15.63
CA TYR A 222 11.35 -13.78 -15.20
C TYR A 222 10.55 -14.98 -15.73
N PRO A 223 10.67 -15.37 -17.01
CA PRO A 223 9.87 -16.45 -17.58
C PRO A 223 10.04 -17.77 -16.82
N GLU A 224 11.29 -18.15 -16.56
CA GLU A 224 11.65 -19.41 -15.93
C GLU A 224 11.66 -19.34 -14.40
N TYR A 225 11.01 -20.30 -13.75
CA TYR A 225 10.86 -20.34 -12.29
C TYR A 225 12.20 -20.36 -11.52
N PRO A 226 13.26 -21.09 -11.94
CA PRO A 226 14.53 -21.07 -11.22
C PRO A 226 15.14 -19.67 -11.06
N PHE A 227 15.08 -18.83 -12.10
CA PHE A 227 15.56 -17.45 -12.04
C PHE A 227 14.64 -16.58 -11.17
N PHE A 228 13.32 -16.71 -11.35
CA PHE A 228 12.36 -16.01 -10.49
C PHE A 228 12.57 -16.35 -9.00
N ARG A 229 12.77 -17.62 -8.68
CA ARG A 229 13.05 -18.09 -7.32
C ARG A 229 14.34 -17.48 -6.77
N ARG A 230 15.44 -17.56 -7.52
CA ARG A 230 16.77 -17.11 -7.07
C ARG A 230 16.84 -15.59 -6.93
N ASP A 231 16.39 -14.88 -7.96
CA ASP A 231 16.65 -13.44 -8.11
C ASP A 231 15.55 -12.57 -7.51
N VAL A 232 14.34 -13.11 -7.36
CA VAL A 232 13.20 -12.40 -6.76
C VAL A 232 12.84 -12.98 -5.41
N LEU A 233 12.28 -14.19 -5.37
CA LEU A 233 11.64 -14.73 -4.16
C LEU A 233 12.61 -14.88 -2.99
N ASN A 234 13.76 -15.53 -3.21
CA ASN A 234 14.75 -15.77 -2.15
C ASN A 234 15.32 -14.46 -1.59
N LYS A 235 15.60 -13.47 -2.44
CA LYS A 235 16.14 -12.17 -2.01
C LYS A 235 15.08 -11.39 -1.23
N ALA A 236 13.86 -11.32 -1.77
CA ALA A 236 12.75 -10.62 -1.15
C ALA A 236 12.39 -11.20 0.23
N VAL A 237 12.30 -12.52 0.37
CA VAL A 237 11.99 -13.17 1.66
C VAL A 237 13.06 -12.88 2.71
N LYS A 238 14.34 -13.00 2.35
CA LYS A 238 15.46 -12.67 3.26
C LYS A 238 15.38 -11.23 3.75
N GLU A 239 15.07 -10.30 2.86
CA GLU A 239 14.96 -8.88 3.19
C GLU A 239 13.73 -8.59 4.08
N ILE A 240 12.57 -9.16 3.78
CA ILE A 240 11.35 -8.99 4.58
C ILE A 240 11.59 -9.46 6.02
N ILE A 241 12.19 -10.65 6.21
CA ILE A 241 12.53 -11.19 7.53
C ILE A 241 13.44 -10.24 8.31
N LYS A 242 14.45 -9.69 7.62
CA LYS A 242 15.41 -8.76 8.23
C LYS A 242 14.75 -7.43 8.64
N CYS A 243 13.97 -6.82 7.75
CA CYS A 243 13.58 -5.42 7.86
C CYS A 243 12.19 -5.17 8.44
N THR A 244 11.30 -6.18 8.47
CA THR A 244 9.89 -6.00 8.82
C THR A 244 9.48 -6.76 10.09
N GLU A 245 8.22 -6.64 10.49
CA GLU A 245 7.59 -7.39 11.60
C GLU A 245 7.38 -8.88 11.30
N ILE A 246 7.46 -9.29 10.04
CA ILE A 246 7.30 -10.69 9.63
C ILE A 246 8.65 -11.37 9.80
N LYS A 247 8.82 -12.17 10.86
CA LYS A 247 10.12 -12.79 11.22
C LYS A 247 10.27 -14.24 10.78
N ASP A 248 9.16 -14.91 10.53
CA ASP A 248 9.14 -16.22 9.87
C ASP A 248 8.34 -16.06 8.59
N LEU A 249 9.01 -16.21 7.45
CA LEU A 249 8.42 -16.17 6.12
C LEU A 249 9.12 -17.22 5.27
N LYS A 250 8.34 -18.13 4.70
CA LYS A 250 8.82 -19.16 3.79
C LYS A 250 7.86 -19.34 2.63
N PHE A 251 8.35 -19.94 1.57
CA PHE A 251 7.51 -20.41 0.48
C PHE A 251 7.90 -21.80 0.02
N GLU A 252 6.92 -22.56 -0.42
CA GLU A 252 7.09 -23.92 -0.93
C GLU A 252 6.25 -24.13 -2.20
N VAL A 253 6.71 -25.04 -3.06
CA VAL A 253 5.96 -25.44 -4.26
C VAL A 253 4.89 -26.43 -3.85
N ILE A 254 3.63 -26.10 -4.13
CA ILE A 254 2.48 -26.94 -3.79
C ILE A 254 1.82 -27.57 -5.01
N ASP A 255 2.10 -27.06 -6.22
CA ASP A 255 1.49 -27.56 -7.45
C ASP A 255 2.42 -27.39 -8.65
N LYS A 256 2.36 -28.37 -9.56
CA LYS A 256 3.11 -28.41 -10.82
C LYS A 256 2.21 -28.85 -11.96
N ILE A 257 2.33 -28.20 -13.11
CA ILE A 257 1.71 -28.65 -14.36
C ILE A 257 2.81 -29.31 -15.20
N GLY A 258 2.78 -30.64 -15.27
CA GLY A 258 3.89 -31.43 -15.80
C GLY A 258 5.16 -31.18 -15.00
N ARG A 259 6.24 -30.75 -15.67
CA ARG A 259 7.52 -30.40 -15.01
C ARG A 259 7.59 -28.95 -14.51
N LYS A 260 6.64 -28.09 -14.90
CA LYS A 260 6.67 -26.66 -14.58
C LYS A 260 5.97 -26.37 -13.26
N VAL A 261 6.59 -25.52 -12.43
CA VAL A 261 5.99 -25.04 -11.18
C VAL A 261 4.81 -24.14 -11.49
N ASN A 262 3.65 -24.44 -10.91
CA ASN A 262 2.41 -23.71 -11.16
C ASN A 262 2.00 -22.83 -9.97
N LYS A 263 1.99 -23.39 -8.75
CA LYS A 263 1.60 -22.66 -7.54
C LYS A 263 2.62 -22.82 -6.42
N ILE A 264 2.71 -21.77 -5.63
CA ILE A 264 3.47 -21.76 -4.38
C ILE A 264 2.57 -21.36 -3.22
N ARG A 265 2.92 -21.83 -2.03
CA ARG A 265 2.34 -21.40 -0.76
C ARG A 265 3.33 -20.51 -0.05
N PHE A 266 2.91 -19.32 0.33
CA PHE A 266 3.62 -18.54 1.34
C PHE A 266 3.08 -18.90 2.72
N THR A 267 3.97 -19.13 3.68
CA THR A 267 3.64 -19.28 5.10
C THR A 267 4.39 -18.21 5.87
N PHE A 268 3.70 -17.55 6.79
CA PHE A 268 4.28 -16.48 7.58
C PHE A 268 3.74 -16.42 9.00
N PHE A 269 4.59 -15.95 9.89
CA PHE A 269 4.23 -15.57 11.24
C PHE A 269 4.64 -14.12 11.49
N ILE A 270 3.65 -13.33 11.92
CA ILE A 270 3.91 -12.03 12.50
C ILE A 270 4.05 -12.29 13.99
N LYS A 271 5.23 -11.97 14.54
CA LYS A 271 5.34 -11.84 15.98
C LYS A 271 4.40 -10.69 16.33
N GLU A 272 3.25 -10.99 16.93
CA GLU A 272 2.48 -9.95 17.62
C GLU A 272 3.49 -9.20 18.47
N TYR A 273 3.54 -7.87 18.35
CA TYR A 273 4.37 -7.09 19.23
C TYR A 273 4.06 -7.58 20.64
N ASP A 274 5.04 -8.16 21.34
CA ASP A 274 4.91 -8.51 22.74
C ASP A 274 4.44 -7.23 23.42
N THR A 275 3.14 -7.13 23.69
CA THR A 275 2.41 -5.90 24.03
C THR A 275 2.80 -5.34 25.41
N LYS A 276 3.90 -5.85 25.98
CA LYS A 276 4.30 -5.63 27.37
C LYS A 276 5.74 -5.17 27.55
N GLN A 277 6.55 -5.00 26.50
CA GLN A 277 7.89 -4.41 26.68
C GLN A 277 8.15 -3.31 25.65
N ASN A 278 8.18 -2.07 26.18
CA ASN A 278 8.49 -0.79 25.52
C ASN A 278 7.36 -0.13 24.72
N PHE A 279 6.21 0.07 25.34
CA PHE A 279 5.20 1.02 24.86
C PHE A 279 4.94 2.08 25.90
N THR A 280 4.80 3.33 25.47
CA THR A 280 4.17 4.36 26.32
C THR A 280 2.67 4.04 26.46
N ILE A 281 2.05 4.53 27.54
CA ILE A 281 0.62 4.30 27.83
C ILE A 281 -0.26 4.74 26.64
N GLU A 282 0.09 5.85 25.99
CA GLU A 282 -0.61 6.35 24.80
C GLU A 282 -0.54 5.40 23.59
N GLU A 283 0.59 4.71 23.38
CA GLU A 283 0.73 3.73 22.29
C GLU A 283 -0.10 2.47 22.55
N GLN A 284 -0.28 2.09 23.82
CA GLN A 284 -1.13 0.97 24.23
C GLN A 284 -2.62 1.29 24.04
N GLU A 285 -3.04 2.50 24.40
CA GLU A 285 -4.42 2.97 24.22
C GLU A 285 -4.80 3.07 22.73
N PHE A 286 -3.89 3.57 21.89
CA PHE A 286 -4.09 3.62 20.45
C PHE A 286 -4.28 2.23 19.82
N LEU A 287 -3.47 1.24 20.22
CA LEU A 287 -3.57 -0.13 19.71
C LEU A 287 -4.87 -0.82 20.14
N ALA A 288 -5.28 -0.65 21.40
CA ALA A 288 -6.48 -1.24 21.96
C ALA A 288 -7.77 -0.69 21.30
N ASP A 289 -7.81 0.61 21.00
CA ASP A 289 -8.95 1.25 20.33
C ASP A 289 -9.01 0.93 18.83
N PHE A 290 -7.85 0.65 18.23
CA PHE A 290 -7.73 0.34 16.81
C PHE A 290 -8.21 -1.08 16.45
N ASP A 291 -7.94 -2.08 17.28
CA ASP A 291 -8.30 -3.48 17.01
C ASP A 291 -9.77 -3.79 17.38
N LYS A 292 -10.36 -3.08 18.35
CA LYS A 292 -11.80 -3.22 18.70
C LYS A 292 -12.75 -2.82 17.57
N ASN A 293 -12.37 -1.86 16.72
CA ASN A 293 -13.25 -1.29 15.70
C ASN A 293 -13.22 -2.00 14.33
N VAL A 294 -12.40 -3.05 14.17
CA VAL A 294 -12.34 -3.86 12.94
C VAL A 294 -13.18 -5.14 13.06
N HIS A 295 -13.59 -5.51 14.27
CA HIS A 295 -14.36 -6.73 14.57
C HIS A 295 -15.76 -6.40 15.10
N THR A 296 -16.60 -5.75 14.30
CA THR A 296 -18.05 -5.94 14.43
C THR A 296 -18.43 -7.16 13.59
N PRO A 297 -18.68 -8.34 14.20
CA PRO A 297 -19.19 -9.48 13.45
C PRO A 297 -20.56 -9.12 12.87
N VAL A 298 -20.72 -9.36 11.56
CA VAL A 298 -22.01 -9.27 10.88
C VAL A 298 -22.99 -10.20 11.62
N LYS A 299 -24.01 -9.63 12.28
CA LYS A 299 -25.14 -10.39 12.79
C LYS A 299 -25.79 -11.08 11.58
N LYS A 300 -25.72 -12.41 11.54
CA LYS A 300 -26.48 -13.21 10.58
C LYS A 300 -27.95 -12.78 10.68
N ARG A 301 -28.50 -12.19 9.61
CA ARG A 301 -29.94 -12.01 9.48
C ARG A 301 -30.56 -13.40 9.39
N THR A 302 -31.18 -13.84 10.49
CA THR A 302 -32.09 -14.97 10.49
C THR A 302 -33.31 -14.59 9.68
N TYR A 303 -33.47 -15.17 8.50
CA TYR A 303 -34.73 -15.13 7.78
C TYR A 303 -35.75 -15.93 8.59
N LYS A 304 -36.73 -15.24 9.19
CA LYS A 304 -37.97 -15.87 9.62
C LYS A 304 -38.74 -16.25 8.36
N LYS A 305 -38.97 -17.55 8.16
CA LYS A 305 -39.99 -18.04 7.23
C LYS A 305 -41.34 -17.50 7.69
N GLN A 306 -42.03 -16.77 6.81
CA GLN A 306 -43.48 -16.69 6.77
C GLN A 306 -43.91 -17.47 5.53
#